data_AF-A0AAN5D542-F1
#
_entry.id   AF-A0AAN5D542-F1
#
_cell.length_a   1.000
_cell.length_b   1.000
_cell.length_c   1.000
_cell.angle_alpha   90.00
_cell.angle_beta   90.00
_cell.angle_gamma   90.00
#
_symmetry.space_group_name_H-M   'P 1'
#
loop_
_entity.id
_entity.type
_entity.pdbx_description
1 polymer ?
#
loop_
_entity_poly.entity_id
_entity_poly.type
_entity_poly.pdbx_seq_one_letter_code
_entity_poly.pdbx_strand_id
1 'polypeptide(L)'
;NPEPPQASPPGILSMASLINKLRNSPMGLSESSPVSQAELNRRNRDIESQLEKERKQMDGQIKLLLLGAAESGKSTILKQMKVIHDNGYKNEELVTMRSIVFINCVSGMLSYCDAMRKLGEEYAKKNSEQYEEYLRSLNVDEKGLDKIDQRTYDALTSLWADKAIQNVREKKTMVYLFDSADYFMDNIDRIFKHDYTPTTQDIIRTRVSTMGVIEVKFRMKNKNWRVFDVGGQRSQRKKWIHCF
;
A
#
# COMPACT_ATOMS: atom_id res chain seq x y z
N ASN A 1 -24.63 28.91 9.64
CA ASN A 1 -23.19 28.57 9.61
C ASN A 1 -22.99 27.19 9.00
N PRO A 2 -22.57 27.10 7.74
CA PRO A 2 -22.03 25.84 7.24
C PRO A 2 -20.64 25.62 7.84
N GLU A 3 -20.38 24.41 8.35
CA GLU A 3 -19.09 23.97 8.89
C GLU A 3 -17.97 24.10 7.84
N PRO A 4 -16.73 24.40 8.26
CA PRO A 4 -15.60 24.49 7.34
C PRO A 4 -15.29 23.10 6.75
N PRO A 5 -14.83 23.03 5.49
CA PRO A 5 -14.45 21.79 4.85
C PRO A 5 -13.26 21.16 5.57
N GLN A 6 -13.42 19.92 6.05
CA GLN A 6 -12.33 19.12 6.59
C GLN A 6 -11.25 18.95 5.51
N ALA A 7 -10.06 19.48 5.80
CA ALA A 7 -8.88 19.34 4.94
C ALA A 7 -8.55 17.85 4.72
N SER A 8 -8.34 17.50 3.44
CA SER A 8 -7.88 16.16 3.06
C SER A 8 -6.41 15.98 3.48
N PRO A 9 -6.00 14.82 4.01
CA PRO A 9 -4.59 14.56 4.29
C PRO A 9 -3.77 14.59 2.99
N PRO A 10 -2.49 15.01 3.04
CA PRO A 10 -1.62 15.06 1.87
C PRO A 10 -1.49 13.67 1.21
N GLY A 11 -1.39 13.68 -0.11
CA GLY A 11 -1.72 12.58 -1.02
C GLY A 11 -1.05 11.25 -0.70
N ILE A 12 -1.87 10.27 -0.30
CA ILE A 12 -1.48 8.87 -0.23
C ILE A 12 -1.87 8.22 -1.57
N LEU A 13 -0.85 7.86 -2.37
CA LEU A 13 -1.01 7.17 -3.65
C LEU A 13 -1.68 5.79 -3.48
N SER A 14 -2.52 5.46 -4.47
CA SER A 14 -3.28 4.21 -4.54
C SER A 14 -2.41 3.00 -4.88
N MET A 15 -2.70 1.85 -4.26
CA MET A 15 -2.28 0.52 -4.74
C MET A 15 -2.63 0.27 -6.22
N ALA A 16 -3.70 0.89 -6.74
CA ALA A 16 -4.11 0.77 -8.15
C ALA A 16 -3.16 1.45 -9.14
N SER A 17 -2.50 2.54 -8.74
CA SER A 17 -1.49 3.21 -9.57
C SER A 17 -0.21 2.37 -9.67
N LEU A 18 0.09 1.61 -8.62
CA LEU A 18 1.17 0.62 -8.52
C LEU A 18 0.94 -0.55 -9.50
N ILE A 19 -0.25 -1.17 -9.41
CA ILE A 19 -0.59 -2.38 -10.17
C ILE A 19 -0.74 -2.09 -11.67
N ASN A 20 -1.27 -0.92 -12.05
CA ASN A 20 -1.46 -0.57 -13.46
C ASN A 20 -0.14 -0.28 -14.20
N LYS A 21 0.90 0.17 -13.51
CA LYS A 21 2.20 0.47 -14.14
C LYS A 21 2.99 -0.78 -14.52
N LEU A 22 2.85 -1.87 -13.78
CA LEU A 22 3.48 -3.16 -14.11
C LEU A 22 2.85 -3.87 -15.33
N ARG A 23 1.70 -3.39 -15.81
CA ARG A 23 0.93 -4.03 -16.88
C ARG A 23 1.18 -3.45 -18.29
N ASN A 24 1.76 -2.24 -18.37
CA ASN A 24 1.87 -1.50 -19.63
C ASN A 24 3.34 -1.38 -20.09
N SER A 25 3.90 -2.46 -20.63
CA SER A 25 4.99 -2.37 -21.60
C SER A 25 4.39 -2.24 -23.02
N PRO A 26 4.89 -1.35 -23.88
CA PRO A 26 4.32 -1.14 -25.20
C PRO A 26 4.65 -2.34 -26.11
N MET A 27 3.62 -3.12 -26.47
CA MET A 27 3.72 -4.11 -27.54
C MET A 27 3.63 -3.37 -28.89
N GLY A 28 4.69 -3.44 -29.68
CA GLY A 28 4.72 -2.91 -31.05
C GLY A 28 3.69 -3.59 -31.93
N LEU A 29 2.92 -2.79 -32.67
CA LEU A 29 1.96 -3.24 -33.67
C LEU A 29 2.71 -3.62 -34.95
N SER A 30 2.79 -4.92 -35.27
CA SER A 30 3.17 -5.39 -36.60
C SER A 30 1.92 -5.62 -37.46
N GLU A 31 1.95 -5.14 -38.70
CA GLU A 31 0.89 -5.31 -39.71
C GLU A 31 0.53 -6.79 -39.93
N SER A 32 -0.78 -7.10 -39.98
CA SER A 32 -1.30 -8.47 -40.08
C SER A 32 -1.54 -8.91 -41.52
N SER A 33 -0.90 -10.00 -41.95
CA SER A 33 -1.19 -10.75 -43.18
C SER A 33 -2.56 -11.46 -43.11
N PRO A 34 -3.20 -11.82 -44.25
CA PRO A 34 -4.50 -12.48 -44.26
C PRO A 34 -4.40 -13.89 -43.66
N VAL A 35 -5.03 -14.07 -42.49
CA VAL A 35 -5.11 -15.35 -41.75
C VAL A 35 -6.04 -16.31 -42.50
N SER A 36 -5.64 -17.57 -42.68
CA SER A 36 -6.48 -18.54 -43.39
C SER A 36 -7.73 -18.91 -42.58
N GLN A 37 -8.82 -19.29 -43.27
CA GLN A 37 -10.07 -19.73 -42.63
C GLN A 37 -9.85 -20.90 -41.65
N ALA A 38 -8.89 -21.77 -41.93
CA ALA A 38 -8.53 -22.89 -41.07
C ALA A 38 -7.85 -22.45 -39.77
N GLU A 39 -6.97 -21.43 -39.83
CA GLU A 39 -6.34 -20.84 -38.64
C GLU A 39 -7.36 -20.06 -37.80
N LEU A 40 -8.29 -19.34 -38.42
CA LEU A 40 -9.43 -18.72 -37.74
C LEU A 40 -10.27 -19.74 -36.98
N ASN A 41 -10.64 -20.86 -37.63
CA ASN A 41 -11.41 -21.92 -37.00
C ASN A 41 -10.64 -22.65 -35.88
N ARG A 42 -9.32 -22.71 -35.96
CA ARG A 42 -8.47 -23.23 -34.87
C ARG A 42 -8.45 -22.27 -33.68
N ARG A 43 -8.19 -20.97 -33.93
CA ARG A 43 -8.21 -19.94 -32.88
C ARG A 43 -9.57 -19.86 -32.19
N ASN A 44 -10.67 -19.94 -32.93
CA ASN A 44 -12.02 -19.93 -32.35
C ASN A 44 -12.25 -21.13 -31.42
N ARG A 45 -11.85 -22.34 -31.83
CA ARG A 45 -11.94 -23.53 -30.97
C ARG A 45 -11.06 -23.43 -29.73
N ASP A 46 -9.85 -22.90 -29.87
CA ASP A 46 -8.95 -22.68 -28.74
C ASP A 46 -9.56 -21.68 -27.74
N ILE A 47 -10.14 -20.58 -28.24
CA ILE A 47 -10.86 -19.58 -27.43
C ILE A 47 -12.06 -20.20 -26.72
N GLU A 48 -12.92 -20.95 -27.43
CA GLU A 48 -14.09 -21.62 -26.83
C GLU A 48 -13.68 -22.60 -25.73
N SER A 49 -12.66 -23.42 -25.97
CA SER A 49 -12.10 -24.34 -24.97
C SER A 49 -11.57 -23.61 -23.73
N GLN A 50 -10.92 -22.46 -23.94
CA GLN A 50 -10.39 -21.63 -22.87
C GLN A 50 -11.52 -20.97 -22.06
N LEU A 51 -12.55 -20.45 -22.72
CA LEU A 51 -13.75 -19.90 -22.10
C LEU A 51 -14.50 -20.95 -21.27
N GLU A 52 -14.62 -22.19 -21.76
CA GLU A 52 -15.32 -23.25 -21.04
C GLU A 52 -14.55 -23.68 -19.78
N LYS A 53 -13.22 -23.74 -19.86
CA LYS A 53 -12.35 -23.98 -18.68
C LYS A 53 -12.48 -22.84 -17.67
N GLU A 54 -12.44 -21.59 -18.12
CA GLU A 54 -12.62 -20.42 -17.23
C GLU A 54 -13.99 -20.43 -16.57
N ARG A 55 -15.06 -20.75 -17.31
CA ARG A 55 -16.42 -20.87 -16.76
C ARG A 55 -16.50 -21.94 -15.68
N LYS A 56 -15.96 -23.14 -15.92
CA LYS A 56 -15.89 -24.21 -14.91
C LYS A 56 -15.08 -23.81 -13.68
N GLN A 57 -14.01 -23.04 -13.85
CA GLN A 57 -13.24 -22.50 -12.72
C GLN A 57 -14.01 -21.42 -11.94
N MET A 58 -14.82 -20.60 -12.63
CA MET A 58 -15.67 -19.58 -12.01
C MET A 58 -16.83 -20.18 -11.22
N ASP A 59 -17.48 -21.24 -11.72
CA ASP A 59 -18.63 -21.87 -11.05
C ASP A 59 -18.26 -22.52 -9.70
N GLY A 60 -16.99 -22.91 -9.52
CA GLY A 60 -16.47 -23.46 -8.26
C GLY A 60 -15.82 -22.43 -7.33
N GLN A 61 -15.82 -21.15 -7.70
CA GLN A 61 -15.10 -20.10 -6.97
C GLN A 61 -15.96 -19.46 -5.88
N ILE A 62 -15.40 -19.34 -4.68
CA ILE A 62 -16.01 -18.55 -3.59
C ILE A 62 -15.59 -17.10 -3.76
N LYS A 63 -16.58 -16.20 -3.89
CA LYS A 63 -16.37 -14.76 -3.89
C LYS A 63 -16.59 -14.21 -2.48
N LEU A 64 -15.65 -13.39 -2.00
CA LEU A 64 -15.73 -12.72 -0.70
C LEU A 64 -15.47 -11.23 -0.91
N LEU A 65 -16.35 -10.37 -0.40
CA LEU A 65 -16.18 -8.92 -0.44
C LEU A 65 -15.91 -8.40 0.97
N LEU A 66 -14.81 -7.69 1.17
CA LEU A 66 -14.52 -7.04 2.44
C LEU A 66 -15.05 -5.60 2.44
N LEU A 67 -16.02 -5.32 3.31
CA LEU A 67 -16.60 -3.99 3.50
C LEU A 67 -16.22 -3.43 4.87
N GLY A 68 -16.12 -2.10 4.95
CA GLY A 68 -15.78 -1.42 6.20
C GLY A 68 -15.24 -0.01 5.98
N ALA A 69 -15.22 0.78 7.05
CA ALA A 69 -14.64 2.13 7.06
C ALA A 69 -13.17 2.14 6.60
N ALA A 70 -12.65 3.31 6.26
CA ALA A 70 -11.20 3.43 6.06
C ALA A 70 -10.47 2.93 7.32
N GLU A 71 -9.35 2.24 7.11
CA GLU A 71 -8.48 1.77 8.22
C GLU A 71 -9.08 0.71 9.15
N SER A 72 -10.25 0.15 8.81
CA SER A 72 -10.86 -0.95 9.57
C SER A 72 -10.11 -2.30 9.47
N GLY A 73 -8.87 -2.31 8.95
CA GLY A 73 -8.05 -3.54 8.84
C GLY A 73 -8.35 -4.46 7.66
N LYS A 74 -9.19 -4.08 6.69
CA LYS A 74 -9.54 -4.93 5.53
C LYS A 74 -8.30 -5.42 4.77
N SER A 75 -7.47 -4.47 4.31
CA SER A 75 -6.26 -4.79 3.57
C SER A 75 -5.29 -5.62 4.41
N THR A 76 -5.26 -5.41 5.73
CA THR A 76 -4.49 -6.23 6.68
C THR A 76 -4.95 -7.69 6.67
N ILE A 77 -6.26 -7.94 6.65
CA ILE A 77 -6.82 -9.29 6.52
C ILE A 77 -6.42 -9.94 5.18
N LEU A 78 -6.44 -9.20 4.07
CA LEU A 78 -5.99 -9.75 2.77
C LEU A 78 -4.49 -10.09 2.79
N LYS A 79 -3.66 -9.23 3.37
CA LYS A 79 -2.22 -9.50 3.51
C LYS A 79 -1.98 -10.78 4.32
N GLN A 80 -2.71 -10.95 5.42
CA GLN A 80 -2.65 -12.18 6.23
C GLN A 80 -3.09 -13.42 5.42
N MET A 81 -4.18 -13.32 4.66
CA MET A 81 -4.63 -14.41 3.79
C MET A 81 -3.57 -14.81 2.76
N LYS A 82 -2.89 -13.82 2.16
CA LYS A 82 -1.78 -14.08 1.24
C LYS A 82 -0.62 -14.81 1.91
N VAL A 83 -0.24 -14.39 3.12
CA VAL A 83 0.81 -15.04 3.91
C VAL A 83 0.47 -16.50 4.21
N ILE A 84 -0.76 -16.78 4.64
CA ILE A 84 -1.16 -18.10 5.14
C ILE A 84 -1.52 -19.06 3.99
N HIS A 85 -2.10 -18.57 2.91
CA HIS A 85 -2.74 -19.40 1.87
C HIS A 85 -2.17 -19.24 0.46
N ASP A 86 -1.27 -18.29 0.21
CA ASP A 86 -0.72 -18.00 -1.12
C ASP A 86 0.81 -17.96 -1.13
N ASN A 87 1.44 -18.82 -0.31
CA ASN A 87 2.90 -18.98 -0.22
C ASN A 87 3.67 -17.68 0.11
N GLY A 88 3.02 -16.68 0.72
CA GLY A 88 3.67 -15.43 1.10
C GLY A 88 3.95 -14.48 -0.07
N TYR A 89 5.02 -13.70 0.06
CA TYR A 89 5.41 -12.68 -0.91
C TYR A 89 6.64 -13.14 -1.68
N LYS A 90 6.60 -13.00 -3.02
CA LYS A 90 7.73 -13.34 -3.88
C LYS A 90 8.82 -12.27 -3.80
N ASN A 91 10.06 -12.62 -4.16
CA ASN A 91 11.21 -11.70 -4.12
C ASN A 91 10.96 -10.37 -4.85
N GLU A 92 10.31 -10.42 -6.02
CA GLU A 92 9.94 -9.23 -6.79
C GLU A 92 8.98 -8.31 -6.00
N GLU A 93 8.02 -8.90 -5.29
CA GLU A 93 7.07 -8.14 -4.45
C GLU A 93 7.74 -7.59 -3.19
N LEU A 94 8.74 -8.28 -2.66
CA LEU A 94 9.50 -7.82 -1.49
C LEU A 94 10.28 -6.53 -1.78
N VAL A 95 10.74 -6.31 -3.01
CA VAL A 95 11.35 -5.04 -3.42
C VAL A 95 10.32 -3.91 -3.33
N THR A 96 9.12 -4.10 -3.86
CA THR A 96 8.03 -3.12 -3.74
C THR A 96 7.59 -2.93 -2.30
N MET A 97 7.53 -3.99 -1.49
CA MET A 97 7.16 -3.88 -0.08
C MET A 97 8.23 -3.15 0.73
N ARG A 98 9.52 -3.36 0.43
CA ARG A 98 10.65 -2.64 1.04
C ARG A 98 10.47 -1.15 0.82
N SER A 99 10.18 -0.77 -0.40
CA SER A 99 9.84 0.59 -0.79
C SER A 99 8.69 1.18 0.04
N ILE A 100 7.57 0.47 0.14
CA ILE A 100 6.41 0.93 0.92
C ILE A 100 6.74 1.09 2.41
N VAL A 101 7.55 0.20 3.00
CA VAL A 101 7.98 0.31 4.41
C VAL A 101 8.71 1.63 4.64
N PHE A 102 9.65 2.00 3.76
CA PHE A 102 10.39 3.26 3.91
C PHE A 102 9.49 4.49 3.76
N ILE A 103 8.58 4.46 2.77
CA ILE A 103 7.56 5.51 2.61
C ILE A 103 6.74 5.66 3.91
N ASN A 104 6.36 4.54 4.54
CA ASN A 104 5.62 4.54 5.80
C ASN A 104 6.44 5.01 7.00
N CYS A 105 7.76 4.80 7.01
CA CYS A 105 8.65 5.36 8.04
C CYS A 105 8.62 6.90 8.00
N VAL A 106 8.84 7.47 6.81
CA VAL A 106 8.82 8.93 6.60
C VAL A 106 7.43 9.51 6.88
N SER A 107 6.39 8.92 6.29
CA SER A 107 5.01 9.37 6.49
C SER A 107 4.59 9.29 7.96
N GLY A 108 5.01 8.22 8.65
CA GLY A 108 4.77 8.03 10.07
C GLY A 108 5.40 9.15 10.89
N MET A 109 6.68 9.47 10.66
CA MET A 109 7.35 10.57 11.35
C MET A 109 6.70 11.92 11.06
N LEU A 110 6.37 12.23 9.80
CA LEU A 110 5.70 13.48 9.45
C LEU A 110 4.33 13.62 10.12
N SER A 111 3.61 12.51 10.33
CA SER A 111 2.36 12.53 11.10
C SER A 111 2.56 12.93 12.56
N TYR A 112 3.69 12.52 13.16
CA TYR A 112 4.09 12.95 14.50
C TYR A 112 4.47 14.43 14.54
N CYS A 113 5.23 14.92 13.56
CA CYS A 113 5.56 16.34 13.42
C CYS A 113 4.30 17.22 13.28
N ASP A 114 3.33 16.79 12.49
CA ASP A 114 2.05 17.49 12.33
C ASP A 114 1.24 17.51 13.63
N ALA A 115 1.20 16.38 14.34
CA ALA A 115 0.52 16.29 15.64
C ALA A 115 1.19 17.14 16.71
N MET A 116 2.52 17.19 16.75
CA MET A 116 3.30 18.06 17.63
C MET A 116 2.87 19.52 17.48
N ARG A 117 2.82 20.03 16.24
CA ARG A 117 2.37 21.40 15.96
C ARG A 117 0.92 21.63 16.40
N LYS A 118 0.03 20.67 16.16
CA LYS A 118 -1.38 20.76 16.57
C LYS A 118 -1.55 20.83 18.09
N LEU A 119 -0.64 20.20 18.84
CA LEU A 119 -0.61 20.27 20.30
C LEU A 119 0.11 21.52 20.83
N GLY A 120 0.65 22.36 19.95
CA GLY A 120 1.39 23.58 20.33
C GLY A 120 2.74 23.29 21.00
N GLU A 121 3.31 22.11 20.77
CA GLU A 121 4.63 21.74 21.28
C GLU A 121 5.71 22.24 20.31
N GLU A 122 6.86 22.64 20.83
CA GLU A 122 8.02 23.08 20.06
C GLU A 122 9.14 22.05 20.15
N TYR A 123 9.91 21.88 19.08
CA TYR A 123 11.04 20.95 19.06
C TYR A 123 12.06 21.26 20.15
N ALA A 124 12.53 20.24 20.85
CA ALA A 124 13.56 20.41 21.87
C ALA A 124 14.94 20.65 21.25
N LYS A 125 15.21 20.09 20.06
CA LYS A 125 16.50 20.24 19.38
C LYS A 125 16.39 21.23 18.23
N LYS A 126 17.39 22.12 18.12
CA LYS A 126 17.45 23.16 17.07
C LYS A 126 17.52 22.60 15.64
N ASN A 127 18.05 21.40 15.45
CA ASN A 127 18.16 20.76 14.13
C ASN A 127 16.90 19.99 13.70
N SER A 128 15.94 19.76 14.61
CA SER A 128 14.72 19.00 14.30
C SER A 128 13.89 19.65 13.20
N GLU A 129 13.78 20.98 13.16
CA GLU A 129 13.07 21.69 12.10
C GLU A 129 13.69 21.44 10.72
N GLN A 130 15.02 21.47 10.62
CA GLN A 130 15.73 21.23 9.36
C GLN A 130 15.58 19.77 8.90
N TYR A 131 15.57 18.83 9.84
CA TYR A 131 15.32 17.43 9.50
C TYR A 131 13.90 17.20 9.04
N GLU A 132 12.92 17.85 9.66
CA GLU A 132 11.55 17.77 9.21
C GLU A 132 11.37 18.36 7.81
N GLU A 133 11.92 19.56 7.57
CA GLU A 133 11.89 20.20 6.25
C GLU A 133 12.53 19.30 5.19
N TYR A 134 13.68 18.69 5.51
CA TYR A 134 14.31 17.69 4.65
C TYR A 134 13.38 16.50 4.36
N LEU A 135 12.76 15.90 5.38
CA LEU A 135 11.83 14.78 5.20
C LEU A 135 10.60 15.17 4.36
N ARG A 136 10.10 16.41 4.47
CA ARG A 136 9.01 16.93 3.62
C ARG A 136 9.45 17.19 2.19
N SER A 137 10.72 17.55 1.99
CA SER A 137 11.31 17.76 0.66
C SER A 137 11.57 16.46 -0.09
N LEU A 138 11.62 15.32 0.62
CA LEU A 138 11.66 14.02 -0.02
C LEU A 138 10.37 13.87 -0.81
N ASN A 139 10.48 13.83 -2.14
CA ASN A 139 9.37 13.40 -2.96
C ASN A 139 9.20 11.90 -2.73
N VAL A 140 8.40 11.54 -1.73
CA VAL A 140 8.16 10.16 -1.29
C VAL A 140 7.18 9.49 -2.27
N ASP A 141 7.54 9.49 -3.55
CA ASP A 141 6.87 8.69 -4.57
C ASP A 141 7.63 7.38 -4.80
N GLU A 142 7.01 6.48 -5.57
CA GLU A 142 7.54 5.15 -5.88
C GLU A 142 8.92 5.15 -6.56
N LYS A 143 9.35 6.31 -7.09
CA LYS A 143 10.65 6.49 -7.74
C LYS A 143 11.66 7.23 -6.86
N GLY A 144 11.24 7.79 -5.72
CA GLY A 144 12.08 8.52 -4.78
C GLY A 144 12.93 7.64 -3.85
N LEU A 145 12.87 6.32 -4.01
CA LEU A 145 13.52 5.34 -3.13
C LEU A 145 15.02 5.17 -3.34
N ASP A 146 15.57 5.78 -4.39
CA ASP A 146 17.01 5.95 -4.56
C ASP A 146 17.62 6.88 -3.51
N LYS A 147 16.81 7.50 -2.63
CA LYS A 147 17.22 8.47 -1.61
C LYS A 147 17.10 7.98 -0.17
N ILE A 148 16.95 6.68 0.08
CA ILE A 148 17.09 6.13 1.44
C ILE A 148 18.59 6.14 1.78
N ASP A 149 19.06 7.32 2.13
CA ASP A 149 20.43 7.61 2.47
C ASP A 149 20.61 7.70 3.99
N GLN A 150 21.86 7.80 4.40
CA GLN A 150 22.22 7.99 5.81
C GLN A 150 21.52 9.23 6.40
N ARG A 151 21.32 10.29 5.59
CA ARG A 151 20.67 11.52 6.05
C ARG A 151 19.21 11.30 6.42
N THR A 152 18.48 10.46 5.69
CA THR A 152 17.11 10.06 6.03
C THR A 152 17.06 9.29 7.34
N TYR A 153 18.00 8.36 7.55
CA TYR A 153 18.12 7.65 8.82
C TYR A 153 18.40 8.62 9.99
N ASP A 154 19.36 9.52 9.83
CA ASP A 154 19.73 10.50 10.85
C ASP A 154 18.56 11.43 11.20
N ALA A 155 17.81 11.86 10.18
CA ALA A 155 16.61 12.68 10.36
C ALA A 155 15.53 11.95 11.16
N LEU A 156 15.19 10.72 10.78
CA LEU A 156 14.17 9.90 11.45
C LEU A 156 14.56 9.58 12.90
N THR A 157 15.80 9.15 13.13
CA THR A 157 16.29 8.81 14.48
C THR A 157 16.41 10.05 15.37
N SER A 158 16.91 11.18 14.84
CA SER A 158 17.03 12.42 15.60
C SER A 158 15.67 12.98 16.02
N LEU A 159 14.70 13.00 15.09
CA LEU A 159 13.32 13.42 15.37
C LEU A 159 12.63 12.47 16.33
N TRP A 160 12.80 11.15 16.18
CA TRP A 160 12.22 10.18 17.11
C TRP A 160 12.75 10.38 18.53
N ALA A 161 14.03 10.71 18.68
CA ALA A 161 14.62 11.03 19.98
C ALA A 161 14.31 12.45 20.50
N ASP A 162 13.54 13.28 19.78
CA ASP A 162 13.14 14.61 20.24
C ASP A 162 12.06 14.50 21.33
N LYS A 163 12.21 15.28 22.40
CA LYS A 163 11.28 15.24 23.54
C LYS A 163 9.87 15.68 23.16
N ALA A 164 9.73 16.62 22.23
CA ALA A 164 8.42 17.05 21.76
C ALA A 164 7.68 15.92 21.03
N ILE A 165 8.41 15.13 20.22
CA ILE A 165 7.87 13.96 19.52
C ILE A 165 7.48 12.86 20.52
N GLN A 166 8.30 12.64 21.57
CA GLN A 166 7.95 11.70 22.63
C GLN A 166 6.72 12.15 23.45
N ASN A 167 6.56 13.46 23.72
CA ASN A 167 5.34 13.99 24.37
C ASN A 167 4.09 13.70 23.52
N VAL A 168 4.17 13.82 22.20
CA VAL A 168 3.08 13.44 21.28
C VAL A 168 2.78 11.95 21.38
N ARG A 169 3.81 11.10 21.47
CA ARG A 169 3.65 9.64 21.61
C ARG A 169 2.88 9.27 22.86
N GLU A 170 3.13 9.94 23.97
CA GLU A 170 2.38 9.75 25.22
C GLU A 170 0.91 10.19 25.09
N LYS A 171 0.65 11.23 24.31
CA LYS A 171 -0.68 11.78 24.03
C LYS A 171 -1.34 11.20 22.77
N LYS A 172 -0.86 10.07 22.24
CA LYS A 172 -1.29 9.53 20.95
C LYS A 172 -2.78 9.21 20.83
N THR A 173 -3.49 9.06 21.94
CA THR A 173 -4.95 8.86 21.94
C THR A 173 -5.74 10.15 21.67
N MET A 174 -5.11 11.31 21.82
CA MET A 174 -5.71 12.64 21.61
C MET A 174 -5.55 13.14 20.18
N VAL A 175 -4.67 12.51 19.40
CA VAL A 175 -4.33 12.92 18.04
C VAL A 175 -4.49 11.75 17.08
N TYR A 176 -4.90 12.02 15.85
CA TYR A 176 -4.94 11.00 14.82
C TYR A 176 -3.53 10.83 14.22
N LEU A 177 -2.90 9.68 14.51
CA LEU A 177 -1.56 9.33 14.05
C LEU A 177 -1.60 8.14 13.09
N PHE A 178 -0.49 7.90 12.42
CA PHE A 178 -0.29 6.66 11.69
C PHE A 178 -0.09 5.50 12.68
N ASP A 179 -1.06 4.58 12.76
CA ASP A 179 -1.12 3.50 13.78
C ASP A 179 0.17 2.67 13.94
N SER A 180 0.87 2.38 12.83
CA SER A 180 2.09 1.55 12.86
C SER A 180 3.39 2.36 12.91
N ALA A 181 3.33 3.67 13.16
CA ALA A 181 4.51 4.53 13.15
C ALA A 181 5.48 4.13 14.27
N ASP A 182 5.00 3.92 15.49
CA ASP A 182 5.80 3.46 16.64
C ASP A 182 6.57 2.19 16.27
N TYR A 183 5.90 1.21 15.64
CA TYR A 183 6.56 -0.03 15.24
C TYR A 183 7.72 0.21 14.28
N PHE A 184 7.52 1.05 13.26
CA PHE A 184 8.58 1.33 12.29
C PHE A 184 9.73 2.10 12.92
N MET A 185 9.45 3.08 13.78
CA MET A 185 10.48 3.87 14.45
C MET A 185 11.28 3.03 15.46
N ASP A 186 10.60 2.16 16.23
CA ASP A 186 11.25 1.25 17.18
C ASP A 186 12.08 0.16 16.46
N ASN A 187 11.92 -0.01 15.14
CA ASN A 187 12.67 -0.98 14.32
C ASN A 187 13.55 -0.32 13.25
N ILE A 188 13.78 0.99 13.34
CA ILE A 188 14.39 1.78 12.27
C ILE A 188 15.80 1.29 11.91
N ASP A 189 16.59 0.90 12.90
CA ASP A 189 17.95 0.37 12.72
C ASP A 189 17.98 -0.90 11.87
N ARG A 190 16.99 -1.78 12.05
CA ARG A 190 16.85 -3.02 11.25
C ARG A 190 16.39 -2.69 9.83
N ILE A 191 15.47 -1.74 9.70
CA ILE A 191 14.85 -1.36 8.42
C ILE A 191 15.86 -0.66 7.50
N PHE A 192 16.81 0.10 8.05
CA PHE A 192 17.81 0.84 7.29
C PHE A 192 19.12 0.07 7.03
N LYS A 193 19.21 -1.21 7.40
CA LYS A 193 20.36 -2.04 7.01
C LYS A 193 20.43 -2.23 5.49
N HIS A 194 21.64 -2.32 4.95
CA HIS A 194 21.87 -2.49 3.52
C HIS A 194 21.16 -3.74 2.95
N ASP A 195 21.26 -4.86 3.68
CA ASP A 195 20.69 -6.17 3.36
C ASP A 195 19.24 -6.36 3.83
N TYR A 196 18.57 -5.28 4.25
CA TYR A 196 17.21 -5.35 4.77
C TYR A 196 16.23 -5.98 3.79
N THR A 197 15.55 -7.03 4.26
CA THR A 197 14.41 -7.63 3.57
C THR A 197 13.18 -7.52 4.49
N PRO A 198 12.03 -7.01 3.99
CA PRO A 198 10.84 -6.86 4.80
C PRO A 198 10.38 -8.19 5.38
N THR A 199 10.13 -8.19 6.69
CA THR A 199 9.48 -9.33 7.34
C THR A 199 7.99 -9.31 7.05
N THR A 200 7.34 -10.46 7.24
CA THR A 200 5.88 -10.56 7.21
C THR A 200 5.21 -9.50 8.11
N GLN A 201 5.78 -9.24 9.29
CA GLN A 201 5.26 -8.24 10.22
C GLN A 201 5.37 -6.81 9.67
N ASP A 202 6.47 -6.48 9.00
CA ASP A 202 6.65 -5.19 8.32
C ASP A 202 5.57 -5.00 7.26
N ILE A 203 5.38 -6.02 6.41
CA ILE A 203 4.42 -5.99 5.30
C ILE A 203 2.99 -5.82 5.80
N ILE A 204 2.59 -6.57 6.84
CA ILE A 204 1.26 -6.48 7.43
C ILE A 204 0.99 -5.09 7.99
N ARG A 205 2.00 -4.47 8.63
CA ARG A 205 1.90 -3.14 9.25
C ARG A 205 2.01 -1.97 8.27
N THR A 206 2.41 -2.22 7.01
CA THR A 206 2.40 -1.15 6.01
C THR A 206 0.98 -0.64 5.76
N ARG A 207 0.87 0.66 5.52
CA ARG A 207 -0.36 1.32 5.10
C ARG A 207 -0.21 1.79 3.67
N VAL A 208 -1.09 1.27 2.82
CA VAL A 208 -1.30 1.75 1.46
C VAL A 208 -2.79 2.05 1.32
N SER A 209 -3.15 3.25 0.90
CA SER A 209 -4.55 3.58 0.70
C SER A 209 -5.12 2.76 -0.46
N THR A 210 -6.07 1.88 -0.16
CA THR A 210 -6.85 1.18 -1.20
C THR A 210 -7.73 2.19 -1.92
N MET A 211 -7.45 2.47 -3.20
CA MET A 211 -8.39 3.17 -4.07
C MET A 211 -8.96 2.22 -5.12
N GLY A 212 -10.27 2.30 -5.32
CA GLY A 212 -10.99 1.36 -6.17
C GLY A 212 -11.20 0.01 -5.50
N VAL A 213 -11.11 -1.04 -6.34
CA VAL A 213 -11.35 -2.43 -6.00
C VAL A 213 -10.06 -3.19 -6.28
N ILE A 214 -9.53 -3.85 -5.25
CA ILE A 214 -8.37 -4.73 -5.37
C ILE A 214 -8.88 -6.16 -5.28
N GLU A 215 -8.44 -6.99 -6.20
CA GLU A 215 -8.83 -8.39 -6.27
C GLU A 215 -7.62 -9.27 -5.95
N VAL A 216 -7.82 -10.22 -5.02
CA VAL A 216 -6.82 -11.23 -4.67
C VAL A 216 -7.44 -12.62 -4.87
N LYS A 217 -6.70 -13.49 -5.55
CA LYS A 217 -7.09 -14.88 -5.80
C LYS A 217 -6.13 -15.81 -5.07
N PHE A 218 -6.66 -16.78 -4.33
CA PHE A 218 -5.85 -17.82 -3.71
C PHE A 218 -6.66 -19.11 -3.58
N ARG A 219 -5.97 -20.23 -3.32
CA ARG A 219 -6.61 -21.53 -3.11
C ARG A 219 -6.55 -21.90 -1.63
N MET A 220 -7.69 -22.15 -1.01
CA MET A 220 -7.80 -22.56 0.39
C MET A 220 -8.78 -23.71 0.52
N LYS A 221 -8.38 -24.78 1.23
CA LYS A 221 -9.21 -25.99 1.45
C LYS A 221 -9.78 -26.56 0.14
N ASN A 222 -8.93 -26.68 -0.88
CA ASN A 222 -9.28 -27.12 -2.24
C ASN A 222 -10.31 -26.28 -3.00
N LYS A 223 -10.70 -25.11 -2.49
CA LYS A 223 -11.57 -24.16 -3.17
C LYS A 223 -10.79 -22.95 -3.68
N ASN A 224 -11.20 -22.42 -4.82
CA ASN A 224 -10.67 -21.16 -5.33
C ASN A 224 -11.41 -20.01 -4.67
N TRP A 225 -10.67 -19.09 -4.07
CA TRP A 225 -11.23 -17.89 -3.45
C TRP A 225 -10.89 -16.66 -4.29
N ARG A 226 -11.85 -15.75 -4.38
CA ARG A 226 -11.69 -14.43 -5.00
C ARG A 226 -12.15 -13.40 -4.00
N VAL A 227 -11.19 -12.72 -3.38
CA VAL A 227 -11.44 -11.74 -2.34
C VAL A 227 -11.29 -10.34 -2.92
N PHE A 228 -12.28 -9.50 -2.68
CA PHE A 228 -12.30 -8.11 -3.12
C PHE A 228 -12.11 -7.19 -1.90
N ASP A 229 -11.06 -6.37 -1.94
CA ASP A 229 -10.84 -5.26 -1.01
C ASP A 229 -11.27 -3.96 -1.67
N VAL A 230 -12.16 -3.22 -1.02
CA VAL A 230 -12.65 -1.94 -1.54
C VAL A 230 -12.22 -0.79 -0.63
N GLY A 231 -11.92 0.35 -1.26
CA GLY A 231 -11.56 1.57 -0.54
C GLY A 231 -12.67 1.98 0.44
N GLY A 232 -12.30 2.19 1.72
CA GLY A 232 -13.25 2.54 2.79
C GLY A 232 -13.61 4.03 2.89
N GLN A 233 -12.84 4.90 2.22
CA GLN A 233 -13.05 6.35 2.20
C GLN A 233 -14.38 6.70 1.51
N ARG A 234 -15.04 7.78 1.94
CA ARG A 234 -16.37 8.20 1.42
C ARG A 234 -16.39 8.36 -0.10
N SER A 235 -15.31 8.87 -0.69
CA SER A 235 -15.14 9.01 -2.15
C SER A 235 -15.07 7.67 -2.90
N GLN A 236 -14.63 6.60 -2.24
CA GLN A 236 -14.50 5.26 -2.83
C GLN A 236 -15.78 4.42 -2.70
N ARG A 237 -16.67 4.74 -1.74
CA ARG A 237 -17.89 3.94 -1.49
C ARG A 237 -18.83 3.85 -2.68
N LYS A 238 -18.85 4.86 -3.55
CA LYS A 238 -19.63 4.83 -4.80
C LYS A 238 -19.24 3.67 -5.73
N LYS A 239 -18.01 3.15 -5.61
CA LYS A 239 -17.50 2.04 -6.44
C LYS A 239 -17.87 0.66 -5.92
N TRP A 240 -18.38 0.56 -4.69
CA TRP A 240 -18.72 -0.73 -4.08
C TRP A 240 -19.81 -1.47 -4.86
N ILE A 241 -20.72 -0.73 -5.51
CA ILE A 241 -21.82 -1.31 -6.29
C ILE A 241 -21.33 -2.24 -7.41
N HIS A 242 -20.13 -2.03 -7.94
CA HIS A 242 -19.55 -2.86 -8.99
C HIS A 242 -18.99 -4.21 -8.48
N CYS A 243 -19.01 -4.43 -7.16
CA CYS A 243 -18.53 -5.65 -6.53
C CYS A 243 -19.66 -6.54 -5.99
N PHE A 244 -20.91 -6.07 -6.07
CA PHE A 244 -22.11 -6.83 -5.72
C PHE A 244 -22.62 -7.62 -6.92
#